data_AF-A0A3M2HKG5-F1
#
_entry.id   AF-A0A3M2HKG5-F1
#
_cell.length_a   1.000
_cell.length_b   1.000
_cell.length_c   1.000
_cell.angle_alpha   90.00
_cell.angle_beta   90.00
_cell.angle_gamma   90.00
#
_symmetry.space_group_name_H-M   'P 1'
#
loop_
_entity.id
_entity.type
_entity.pdbx_description
1 polymer ?
#
loop_
_entity_poly.entity_id
_entity_poly.type
_entity_poly.pdbx_seq_one_letter_code
_entity_poly.pdbx_strand_id
1 'polypeptide(L)'
;MPFSQLLEWCCTPDSPHYQRAWNEFYRRYNLLMLKAITKRCAQLNVPRLKLQFDEVVHDIFGDVLTTLVQDNCRVLRDFRAKDNEGMFKCWLAIICNKRVWRFVNKHLPPRMVNTETEHQEFIFESPRFRQHLTEADQWELYEWVVACLRGRESAPGTERARQRGNLERDIHIYLLYVWGDFNQEMISSLPHLDIGHRVTDNVVNRMRERVRGCIE
;
A
#
# COMPACT_ATOMS: atom_id res chain seq x y z
N MET A 1 -22.15 -11.47 -11.62
CA MET A 1 -21.00 -12.38 -11.42
C MET A 1 -20.39 -12.09 -10.06
N PRO A 2 -20.32 -13.08 -9.14
CA PRO A 2 -19.60 -12.96 -7.88
C PRO A 2 -18.14 -12.56 -8.10
N PHE A 3 -17.56 -11.84 -7.14
CA PHE A 3 -16.19 -11.33 -7.24
C PHE A 3 -15.13 -12.44 -7.33
N SER A 4 -15.22 -13.46 -6.48
CA SER A 4 -14.30 -14.61 -6.49
C SER A 4 -14.29 -15.31 -7.86
N GLN A 5 -15.48 -15.59 -8.40
CA GLN A 5 -15.66 -16.21 -9.71
C GLN A 5 -15.16 -15.32 -10.85
N LEU A 6 -15.34 -13.99 -10.74
CA LEU A 6 -14.82 -13.03 -11.70
C LEU A 6 -13.29 -13.13 -11.80
N LEU A 7 -12.58 -13.14 -10.66
CA LEU A 7 -11.13 -13.27 -10.64
C LEU A 7 -10.65 -14.61 -11.18
N GLU A 8 -11.31 -15.70 -10.79
CA GLU A 8 -11.00 -17.04 -11.28
C GLU A 8 -11.11 -17.12 -12.80
N TRP A 9 -12.22 -16.67 -13.37
CA TRP A 9 -12.44 -16.69 -14.82
C TRP A 9 -11.52 -15.74 -15.58
N CYS A 10 -11.08 -14.63 -14.98
CA CYS A 10 -10.04 -13.78 -15.58
C CYS A 10 -8.67 -14.49 -15.65
N CYS A 11 -8.41 -15.49 -14.81
CA CYS A 11 -7.12 -16.19 -14.73
C CYS A 11 -7.08 -17.52 -15.50
N THR A 12 -8.16 -17.91 -16.19
CA THR A 12 -8.29 -19.19 -16.90
C THR A 12 -8.57 -18.92 -18.38
N PRO A 13 -7.54 -18.76 -19.23
CA PRO A 13 -7.69 -18.42 -20.66
C PRO A 13 -8.57 -19.39 -21.44
N ASP A 14 -8.53 -20.68 -21.10
CA ASP A 14 -9.30 -21.72 -21.77
C ASP A 14 -10.79 -21.74 -21.36
N SER A 15 -11.19 -20.92 -20.39
CA SER A 15 -12.58 -20.84 -19.94
C SER A 15 -13.44 -20.19 -21.02
N PRO A 16 -14.63 -20.74 -21.34
CA PRO A 16 -15.59 -20.08 -22.24
C PRO A 16 -16.08 -18.73 -21.70
N HIS A 17 -15.83 -18.44 -20.42
CA HIS A 17 -16.20 -17.19 -19.77
C HIS A 17 -15.06 -16.16 -19.71
N TYR A 18 -13.84 -16.50 -20.17
CA TYR A 18 -12.65 -15.65 -20.05
C TYR A 18 -12.88 -14.22 -20.57
N GLN A 19 -13.33 -14.09 -21.82
CA GLN A 19 -13.58 -12.78 -22.43
C GLN A 19 -14.67 -11.99 -21.69
N ARG A 20 -15.75 -12.68 -21.27
CA ARG A 20 -16.85 -12.06 -20.54
C ARG A 20 -16.41 -11.59 -19.16
N ALA A 21 -15.58 -12.37 -18.48
CA ALA A 21 -15.00 -12.02 -17.18
C ALA A 21 -14.11 -10.78 -17.30
N TRP A 22 -13.22 -10.73 -18.29
CA TRP A 22 -12.38 -9.54 -18.51
C TRP A 22 -13.18 -8.29 -18.89
N ASN A 23 -14.23 -8.42 -19.70
CA ASN A 23 -15.12 -7.31 -20.01
C ASN A 23 -15.81 -6.79 -18.73
N GLU A 24 -16.29 -7.68 -17.88
CA GLU A 24 -16.90 -7.32 -16.60
C GLU A 24 -15.89 -6.71 -15.61
N PHE A 25 -14.68 -7.27 -15.54
CA PHE A 25 -13.57 -6.75 -14.75
C PHE A 25 -13.23 -5.31 -15.17
N TYR A 26 -13.05 -5.10 -16.47
CA TYR A 26 -12.77 -3.79 -17.04
C TYR A 26 -13.90 -2.82 -16.70
N ARG A 27 -15.17 -3.21 -16.94
CA ARG A 27 -16.36 -2.39 -16.63
C ARG A 27 -16.41 -1.98 -15.15
N ARG A 28 -16.05 -2.86 -14.22
CA ARG A 28 -16.09 -2.59 -12.78
C ARG A 28 -14.95 -1.72 -12.28
N TYR A 29 -13.73 -1.96 -12.77
CA TYR A 29 -12.52 -1.42 -12.15
C TYR A 29 -11.80 -0.37 -13.00
N ASN A 30 -12.17 -0.14 -14.26
CA ASN A 30 -11.51 0.87 -15.11
C ASN A 30 -11.49 2.26 -14.46
N LEU A 31 -12.62 2.72 -13.93
CA LEU A 31 -12.78 4.05 -13.35
C LEU A 31 -12.01 4.15 -12.03
N LEU A 32 -11.94 3.05 -11.27
CA LEU A 32 -11.16 2.99 -10.04
C LEU A 32 -9.66 3.13 -10.34
N MET A 33 -9.15 2.38 -11.31
CA MET A 33 -7.75 2.45 -11.74
C MET A 33 -7.41 3.84 -12.28
N LEU A 34 -8.23 4.38 -13.20
CA LEU A 34 -8.02 5.73 -13.75
C LEU A 34 -8.04 6.78 -12.62
N LYS A 35 -9.03 6.77 -11.73
CA LYS A 35 -9.09 7.70 -10.59
C LYS A 35 -7.87 7.59 -9.68
N ALA A 36 -7.36 6.38 -9.43
CA ALA A 36 -6.17 6.17 -8.62
C ALA A 36 -4.92 6.78 -9.29
N ILE A 37 -4.72 6.48 -10.58
CA ILE A 37 -3.61 7.00 -11.39
C ILE A 37 -3.68 8.53 -11.48
N THR A 38 -4.80 9.09 -11.95
CA THR A 38 -5.04 10.53 -12.05
C THR A 38 -4.78 11.25 -10.74
N LYS A 39 -5.36 10.75 -9.62
CA LYS A 39 -5.15 11.35 -8.30
C LYS A 39 -3.67 11.38 -7.95
N ARG A 40 -2.96 10.26 -8.14
CA ARG A 40 -1.55 10.16 -7.76
C ARG A 40 -0.68 11.05 -8.65
N CYS A 41 -0.90 11.04 -9.96
CA CYS A 41 -0.23 11.92 -10.90
C CYS A 41 -0.43 13.41 -10.54
N ALA A 42 -1.64 13.82 -10.16
CA ALA A 42 -1.93 15.19 -9.76
C ALA A 42 -1.18 15.60 -8.47
N GLN A 43 -1.01 14.67 -7.52
CA GLN A 43 -0.29 14.91 -6.26
C GLN A 43 1.21 15.15 -6.45
N LEU A 44 1.82 14.62 -7.52
CA LEU A 44 3.26 14.79 -7.77
C LEU A 44 3.64 16.23 -8.17
N ASN A 45 2.66 17.05 -8.56
CA ASN A 45 2.82 18.47 -8.93
C ASN A 45 3.97 18.76 -9.93
N VAL A 46 4.30 17.81 -10.81
CA VAL A 46 5.35 17.98 -11.82
C VAL A 46 4.83 18.83 -12.99
N PRO A 47 5.43 19.98 -13.32
CA PRO A 47 4.93 20.86 -14.38
C PRO A 47 4.83 20.17 -15.74
N ARG A 48 5.83 19.36 -16.11
CA ARG A 48 5.86 18.62 -17.37
C ARG A 48 4.71 17.62 -17.49
N LEU A 49 4.33 16.99 -16.38
CA LEU A 49 3.24 16.02 -16.36
C LEU A 49 1.88 16.70 -16.56
N LYS A 50 1.73 17.99 -16.27
CA LYS A 50 0.49 18.75 -16.54
C LYS A 50 0.25 18.96 -18.04
N LEU A 51 1.30 19.07 -18.85
CA LEU A 51 1.18 19.32 -20.30
C LEU A 51 0.70 18.09 -21.08
N GLN A 52 1.04 16.89 -20.60
CA GLN A 52 0.72 15.61 -21.24
C GLN A 52 -0.07 14.70 -20.30
N PHE A 53 -0.88 15.30 -19.44
CA PHE A 53 -1.48 14.60 -18.30
C PHE A 53 -2.32 13.40 -18.74
N ASP A 54 -3.17 13.59 -19.75
CA ASP A 54 -4.08 12.55 -20.22
C ASP A 54 -3.32 11.40 -20.90
N GLU A 55 -2.34 11.70 -21.76
CA GLU A 55 -1.47 10.71 -22.41
C GLU A 55 -0.73 9.86 -21.36
N VAL A 56 -0.11 10.52 -20.38
CA VAL A 56 0.62 9.84 -19.30
C VAL A 56 -0.30 8.94 -18.47
N VAL A 57 -1.51 9.41 -18.12
CA VAL A 57 -2.48 8.60 -17.38
C VAL A 57 -2.89 7.37 -18.18
N HIS A 58 -3.12 7.50 -19.49
CA HIS A 58 -3.48 6.39 -20.36
C HIS A 58 -2.35 5.39 -20.56
N ASP A 59 -1.10 5.85 -20.70
CA ASP A 59 0.08 4.99 -20.79
C ASP A 59 0.27 4.17 -19.51
N ILE A 60 0.16 4.81 -18.34
CA ILE A 60 0.25 4.13 -17.04
C ILE A 60 -0.91 3.14 -16.87
N PHE A 61 -2.12 3.50 -17.29
CA PHE A 61 -3.28 2.61 -17.26
C PHE A 61 -3.07 1.37 -18.15
N GLY A 62 -2.48 1.55 -19.34
CA GLY A 62 -2.05 0.47 -20.21
C GLY A 62 -1.05 -0.47 -19.51
N ASP A 63 0.00 0.08 -18.90
CA ASP A 63 1.00 -0.71 -18.15
C ASP A 63 0.37 -1.47 -16.96
N VAL A 64 -0.62 -0.88 -16.28
CA VAL A 64 -1.40 -1.59 -15.23
C VAL A 64 -2.13 -2.80 -15.82
N LEU A 65 -2.88 -2.62 -16.91
CA LEU A 65 -3.61 -3.73 -17.54
C LEU A 65 -2.65 -4.83 -18.03
N THR A 66 -1.56 -4.45 -18.70
CA THR A 66 -0.53 -5.39 -19.12
C THR A 66 0.01 -6.17 -17.92
N THR A 67 0.30 -5.50 -16.81
CA THR A 67 0.77 -6.15 -15.57
C THR A 67 -0.22 -7.17 -15.01
N LEU A 68 -1.51 -6.87 -15.06
CA LEU A 68 -2.55 -7.76 -14.55
C LEU A 68 -2.72 -9.02 -15.41
N VAL A 69 -2.43 -8.93 -16.71
CA VAL A 69 -2.55 -10.04 -17.68
C VAL A 69 -1.23 -10.81 -17.84
N GLN A 70 -0.09 -10.17 -17.60
CA GLN A 70 1.24 -10.74 -17.79
C GLN A 70 1.45 -12.02 -16.96
N ASP A 71 2.29 -12.92 -17.47
CA ASP A 71 2.62 -14.21 -16.84
C ASP A 71 1.37 -15.05 -16.52
N ASN A 72 0.43 -15.08 -17.47
CA ASN A 72 -0.88 -15.73 -17.34
C ASN A 72 -1.64 -15.21 -16.11
N CYS A 73 -1.75 -13.89 -15.94
CA CYS A 73 -2.43 -13.27 -14.79
C CYS A 73 -1.84 -13.64 -13.41
N ARG A 74 -0.51 -13.84 -13.30
CA ARG A 74 0.15 -14.21 -12.03
C ARG A 74 -0.25 -13.28 -10.89
N VAL A 75 -0.21 -11.98 -11.14
CA VAL A 75 -0.51 -10.94 -10.13
C VAL A 75 -1.94 -11.09 -9.59
N LEU A 76 -2.92 -11.40 -10.43
CA LEU A 76 -4.31 -11.64 -10.00
C LEU A 76 -4.45 -12.96 -9.23
N ARG A 77 -3.73 -14.03 -9.64
CA ARG A 77 -3.76 -15.31 -8.93
C ARG A 77 -3.18 -15.24 -7.53
N ASP A 78 -2.12 -14.46 -7.35
CA ASP A 78 -1.40 -14.30 -6.08
C ASP A 78 -2.22 -13.51 -5.03
N PHE A 79 -3.31 -12.86 -5.44
CA PHE A 79 -4.21 -12.18 -4.52
C PHE A 79 -5.01 -13.18 -3.67
N ARG A 80 -4.81 -13.14 -2.35
CA ARG A 80 -5.31 -14.15 -1.40
C ARG A 80 -6.77 -13.93 -0.96
N ALA A 81 -7.20 -12.70 -0.74
CA ALA A 81 -8.53 -12.36 -0.18
C ALA A 81 -9.65 -12.35 -1.25
N LYS A 82 -9.82 -13.46 -1.99
CA LYS A 82 -10.71 -13.57 -3.16
C LYS A 82 -12.20 -13.42 -2.85
N ASP A 83 -12.58 -13.46 -1.59
CA ASP A 83 -13.93 -13.25 -1.07
C ASP A 83 -14.22 -11.79 -0.70
N ASN A 84 -13.18 -10.94 -0.56
CA ASN A 84 -13.31 -9.55 -0.15
C ASN A 84 -12.99 -8.57 -1.29
N GLU A 85 -14.03 -8.09 -1.97
CA GLU A 85 -13.88 -7.12 -3.07
C GLU A 85 -13.32 -5.75 -2.59
N GLY A 86 -13.57 -5.35 -1.35
CA GLY A 86 -13.03 -4.12 -0.77
C GLY A 86 -11.51 -4.16 -0.68
N MET A 87 -10.97 -5.27 -0.15
CA MET A 87 -9.52 -5.52 -0.09
C MET A 87 -8.90 -5.56 -1.49
N PHE A 88 -9.60 -6.13 -2.46
CA PHE A 88 -9.14 -6.16 -3.84
C PHE A 88 -9.01 -4.78 -4.46
N LYS A 89 -10.01 -3.91 -4.27
CA LYS A 89 -9.97 -2.52 -4.75
C LYS A 89 -8.77 -1.76 -4.19
N CYS A 90 -8.47 -1.96 -2.91
CA CYS A 90 -7.31 -1.35 -2.25
C CYS A 90 -5.99 -1.88 -2.83
N TRP A 91 -5.87 -3.19 -2.95
CA TRP A 91 -4.73 -3.84 -3.57
C TRP A 91 -4.51 -3.41 -5.03
N LEU A 92 -5.58 -3.24 -5.81
CA LEU A 92 -5.51 -2.76 -7.19
C LEU A 92 -5.04 -1.29 -7.27
N ALA A 93 -5.51 -0.44 -6.36
CA ALA A 93 -5.03 0.94 -6.27
C ALA A 93 -3.54 1.00 -5.89
N ILE A 94 -3.06 0.08 -5.06
CA ILE A 94 -1.63 -0.07 -4.73
C ILE A 94 -0.82 -0.41 -5.98
N ILE A 95 -1.29 -1.32 -6.83
CA ILE A 95 -0.65 -1.64 -8.12
C ILE A 95 -0.60 -0.39 -9.01
N CYS A 96 -1.71 0.35 -9.13
CA CYS A 96 -1.76 1.59 -9.91
C CYS A 96 -0.69 2.59 -9.42
N ASN A 97 -0.60 2.81 -8.11
CA ASN A 97 0.39 3.73 -7.53
C ASN A 97 1.83 3.29 -7.81
N LYS A 98 2.14 1.98 -7.71
CA LYS A 98 3.47 1.45 -8.07
C LYS A 98 3.81 1.75 -9.52
N ARG A 99 2.83 1.66 -10.41
CA ARG A 99 3.01 1.90 -11.85
C ARG A 99 3.23 3.37 -12.16
N VAL A 100 2.51 4.27 -11.48
CA VAL A 100 2.78 5.72 -11.53
C VAL A 100 4.22 6.03 -11.13
N TRP A 101 4.68 5.50 -10.00
CA TRP A 101 6.05 5.72 -9.54
C TRP A 101 7.10 5.15 -10.48
N ARG A 102 6.89 3.94 -11.00
CA ARG A 102 7.77 3.34 -12.00
C ARG A 102 7.87 4.21 -13.24
N PHE A 103 6.75 4.75 -13.73
CA PHE A 103 6.72 5.65 -14.87
C PHE A 103 7.52 6.93 -14.59
N VAL A 104 7.25 7.57 -13.46
CA VAL A 104 7.94 8.79 -13.01
C VAL A 104 9.45 8.56 -12.95
N ASN A 105 9.90 7.50 -12.28
CA ASN A 105 11.32 7.20 -12.12
C ASN A 105 12.01 6.84 -13.45
N LYS A 106 11.25 6.30 -14.41
CA LYS A 106 11.78 5.93 -15.73
C LYS A 106 11.85 7.13 -16.69
N HIS A 107 10.89 8.04 -16.64
CA HIS A 107 10.70 9.07 -17.66
C HIS A 107 10.99 10.49 -17.19
N LEU A 108 11.05 10.74 -15.88
CA LEU A 108 11.35 12.04 -15.30
C LEU A 108 12.74 12.02 -14.67
N PRO A 109 13.58 13.05 -14.91
CA PRO A 109 14.86 13.17 -14.23
C PRO A 109 14.65 13.24 -12.71
N PRO A 110 15.47 12.58 -11.88
CA PRO A 110 15.34 12.61 -10.42
C PRO A 110 15.25 14.03 -9.86
N ARG A 111 15.99 14.98 -10.45
CA ARG A 111 15.99 16.40 -10.04
C ARG A 111 14.66 17.14 -10.23
N MET A 112 13.75 16.63 -11.06
CA MET A 112 12.43 17.25 -11.30
C MET A 112 11.36 16.72 -10.34
N VAL A 113 11.63 15.58 -9.72
CA VAL A 113 10.81 15.04 -8.64
C VAL A 113 11.45 15.59 -7.37
N ASN A 114 11.15 16.84 -7.02
CA ASN A 114 11.74 17.49 -5.86
C ASN A 114 11.67 16.54 -4.66
N THR A 115 12.86 16.31 -4.11
CA THR A 115 13.30 15.27 -3.19
C THR A 115 12.59 15.25 -1.83
N GLU A 116 11.55 16.05 -1.60
CA GLU A 116 10.72 15.97 -0.40
C GLU A 116 9.85 14.70 -0.37
N THR A 117 9.76 13.96 -1.48
CA THR A 117 8.96 12.74 -1.59
C THR A 117 9.77 11.44 -1.57
N GLU A 118 11.11 11.51 -1.50
CA GLU A 118 11.99 10.32 -1.56
C GLU A 118 11.95 9.42 -0.30
N HIS A 119 11.19 9.80 0.74
CA HIS A 119 10.86 8.91 1.87
C HIS A 119 9.45 8.28 1.79
N GLN A 120 8.70 8.46 0.69
CA GLN A 120 7.44 7.75 0.46
C GLN A 120 7.63 6.33 -0.13
N GLU A 121 8.61 5.59 0.38
CA GLU A 121 8.65 4.14 0.16
C GLU A 121 7.66 3.44 1.09
N PHE A 122 6.44 3.31 0.56
CA PHE A 122 5.49 2.21 0.78
C PHE A 122 5.18 1.83 2.23
N ILE A 123 3.92 2.04 2.65
CA ILE A 123 2.93 1.01 3.06
C ILE A 123 1.73 1.74 3.74
N PHE A 124 0.52 1.63 3.18
CA PHE A 124 -0.81 1.99 3.73
C PHE A 124 -1.41 3.43 3.66
N GLU A 125 -0.69 4.43 3.17
CA GLU A 125 -1.12 5.84 3.30
C GLU A 125 -1.86 6.39 2.07
N SER A 126 -3.14 6.04 1.91
CA SER A 126 -4.08 6.91 1.21
C SER A 126 -5.16 7.31 2.20
N PRO A 127 -5.40 8.61 2.44
CA PRO A 127 -6.54 9.07 3.24
C PRO A 127 -7.90 8.53 2.77
N ARG A 128 -7.99 7.97 1.55
CA ARG A 128 -9.19 7.28 1.02
C ARG A 128 -9.32 5.82 1.45
N PHE A 129 -8.24 5.16 1.88
CA PHE A 129 -8.29 3.82 2.48
C PHE A 129 -9.08 3.87 3.80
N ARG A 130 -8.85 4.91 4.60
CA ARG A 130 -9.65 5.23 5.80
C ARG A 130 -11.12 5.52 5.53
N GLN A 131 -11.45 6.05 4.36
CA GLN A 131 -12.84 6.40 4.04
C GLN A 131 -13.73 5.18 3.76
N HIS A 132 -13.14 3.99 3.56
CA HIS A 132 -13.89 2.76 3.29
C HIS A 132 -13.86 1.76 4.44
N LEU A 133 -12.91 1.89 5.37
CA LEU A 133 -12.96 1.18 6.63
C LEU A 133 -13.91 1.92 7.56
N THR A 134 -14.90 1.22 8.09
CA THR A 134 -15.69 1.77 9.19
C THR A 134 -14.76 2.07 10.36
N GLU A 135 -15.19 2.95 11.27
CA GLU A 135 -14.42 3.24 12.49
C GLU A 135 -14.12 1.96 13.28
N ALA A 136 -15.07 1.01 13.27
CA ALA A 136 -14.91 -0.32 13.86
C ALA A 136 -13.79 -1.13 13.16
N ASP A 137 -13.77 -1.19 11.83
CA ASP A 137 -12.71 -1.92 11.10
C ASP A 137 -11.32 -1.32 11.34
N GLN A 138 -11.23 0.01 11.46
CA GLN A 138 -9.98 0.69 11.79
C GLN A 138 -9.50 0.34 13.20
N TRP A 139 -10.43 0.25 14.14
CA TRP A 139 -10.16 -0.15 15.51
C TRP A 139 -9.73 -1.61 15.60
N GLU A 140 -10.42 -2.54 14.93
CA GLU A 140 -10.04 -3.96 14.89
C GLU A 140 -8.65 -4.17 14.27
N LEU A 141 -8.34 -3.46 13.18
CA LEU A 141 -7.02 -3.51 12.56
C LEU A 141 -5.94 -2.96 13.50
N TYR A 142 -6.24 -1.86 14.20
CA TYR A 142 -5.37 -1.28 15.21
C TYR A 142 -5.10 -2.29 16.33
N GLU A 143 -6.14 -2.88 16.92
CA GLU A 143 -6.03 -3.87 17.99
C GLU A 143 -5.23 -5.09 17.53
N TRP A 144 -5.49 -5.60 16.32
CA TRP A 144 -4.75 -6.72 15.75
C TRP A 144 -3.27 -6.41 15.57
N VAL A 145 -2.92 -5.24 15.01
CA VAL A 145 -1.50 -4.84 14.85
C VAL A 145 -0.82 -4.71 16.21
N VAL A 146 -1.47 -4.04 17.17
CA VAL A 146 -0.92 -3.89 18.53
C VAL A 146 -0.74 -5.25 19.19
N ALA A 147 -1.71 -6.16 19.06
CA ALA A 147 -1.62 -7.52 19.56
C ALA A 147 -0.45 -8.29 18.90
N CYS A 148 -0.24 -8.14 17.58
CA CYS A 148 0.89 -8.74 16.89
C CYS A 148 2.24 -8.23 17.41
N LEU A 149 2.34 -6.91 17.62
CA LEU A 149 3.56 -6.26 18.11
C LEU A 149 3.88 -6.64 19.57
N ARG A 150 2.85 -6.86 20.41
CA ARG A 150 2.98 -7.30 21.80
C ARG A 150 3.14 -8.82 21.96
N GLY A 151 2.52 -9.62 21.09
CA GLY A 151 2.32 -11.07 21.25
C GLY A 151 3.57 -11.94 21.11
N ARG A 152 4.63 -11.46 20.43
CA ARG A 152 5.89 -12.20 20.26
C ARG A 152 6.86 -12.12 21.45
N GLU A 153 6.52 -11.38 22.51
CA GLU A 153 7.39 -11.16 23.69
C GLU A 153 6.92 -11.91 24.95
N SER A 154 6.04 -12.89 24.81
CA SER A 154 5.40 -13.61 25.93
C SER A 154 6.17 -14.84 26.43
N ALA A 155 7.42 -15.07 26.02
CA ALA A 155 8.27 -16.12 26.62
C ALA A 155 9.05 -15.54 27.82
N PRO A 156 8.62 -15.78 29.08
CA PRO A 156 9.33 -15.29 30.26
C PRO A 156 10.74 -15.90 30.33
N GLY A 157 11.76 -15.06 30.55
CA GLY A 157 13.14 -15.49 30.81
C GLY A 157 14.17 -15.24 29.69
N THR A 158 13.79 -14.63 28.58
CA THR A 158 14.75 -14.24 27.52
C THR A 158 15.27 -12.81 27.74
N GLU A 159 16.51 -12.50 27.32
CA GLU A 159 17.10 -11.14 27.32
C GLU A 159 16.20 -10.07 26.68
N ARG A 160 15.23 -10.49 25.86
CA ARG A 160 14.17 -9.66 25.27
C ARG A 160 13.25 -9.01 26.31
N ALA A 161 13.19 -9.48 27.55
CA ALA A 161 12.44 -8.84 28.63
C ALA A 161 12.92 -7.41 28.94
N ARG A 162 14.22 -7.10 28.73
CA ARG A 162 14.75 -5.72 28.85
C ARG A 162 14.31 -4.81 27.69
N GLN A 163 13.99 -5.35 26.52
CA GLN A 163 13.49 -4.57 25.38
C GLN A 163 12.06 -4.07 25.58
N ARG A 164 11.31 -4.61 26.56
CA ARG A 164 9.95 -4.15 26.89
C ARG A 164 9.87 -2.67 27.28
N GLY A 165 10.93 -2.12 27.88
CA GLY A 165 10.92 -0.73 28.36
C GLY A 165 10.62 0.29 27.26
N ASN A 166 10.98 -0.03 26.01
CA ASN A 166 10.74 0.83 24.85
C ASN A 166 9.64 0.32 23.91
N LEU A 167 9.01 -0.83 24.19
CA LEU A 167 8.07 -1.44 23.26
C LEU A 167 6.88 -0.51 22.97
N GLU A 168 6.26 0.05 24.01
CA GLU A 168 5.10 0.94 23.84
C GLU A 168 5.47 2.23 23.10
N ARG A 169 6.67 2.78 23.37
CA ARG A 169 7.22 3.91 22.61
C ARG A 169 7.40 3.53 21.14
N ASP A 170 7.96 2.36 20.86
CA ASP A 170 8.25 1.90 19.51
C ASP A 170 6.96 1.57 18.74
N ILE A 171 5.95 1.01 19.41
CA ILE A 171 4.59 0.86 18.89
C ILE A 171 4.03 2.25 18.57
N HIS A 172 4.11 3.20 19.49
CA HIS A 172 3.63 4.56 19.26
C HIS A 172 4.29 5.23 18.05
N ILE A 173 5.62 5.13 17.91
CA ILE A 173 6.38 5.60 16.75
C ILE A 173 5.86 4.93 15.47
N TYR A 174 5.69 3.61 15.48
CA TYR A 174 5.17 2.88 14.33
C TYR A 174 3.75 3.29 13.98
N LEU A 175 2.89 3.54 14.96
CA LEU A 175 1.53 4.02 14.78
C LEU A 175 1.51 5.46 14.24
N LEU A 176 2.35 6.36 14.76
CA LEU A 176 2.50 7.72 14.22
C LEU A 176 2.99 7.70 12.78
N TYR A 177 3.88 6.77 12.45
CA TYR A 177 4.33 6.58 11.08
C TYR A 177 3.19 6.05 10.20
N VAL A 178 2.65 4.87 10.49
CA VAL A 178 1.69 4.15 9.62
C VAL A 178 0.28 4.75 9.64
N TRP A 179 -0.14 5.32 10.76
CA TRP A 179 -1.47 5.93 10.93
C TRP A 179 -1.42 7.44 11.16
N GLY A 180 -0.34 8.02 11.65
CA GLY A 180 -0.28 9.47 11.80
C GLY A 180 0.01 10.20 10.49
N ASP A 181 0.50 9.51 9.45
CA ASP A 181 1.21 10.10 8.30
C ASP A 181 2.40 11.00 8.75
N PHE A 182 3.02 10.70 9.90
CA PHE A 182 4.19 11.44 10.37
C PHE A 182 5.44 10.88 9.70
N ASN A 183 6.24 11.74 9.07
CA ASN A 183 7.57 11.37 8.56
C ASN A 183 8.60 11.29 9.72
N GLN A 184 9.83 10.81 9.45
CA GLN A 184 10.83 10.67 10.52
C GLN A 184 11.20 12.00 11.17
N GLU A 185 11.11 13.11 10.44
CA GLU A 185 11.40 14.45 10.94
C GLU A 185 10.35 14.93 11.93
N MET A 186 9.07 14.75 11.57
CA MET A 186 7.93 15.05 12.42
C MET A 186 7.95 14.20 13.69
N ILE A 187 8.26 12.90 13.60
CA ILE A 187 8.32 12.02 14.78
C ILE A 187 9.47 12.44 15.71
N SER A 188 10.64 12.76 15.16
CA SER A 188 11.83 13.10 15.94
C SER A 188 11.77 14.52 16.53
N SER A 189 10.88 15.38 16.02
CA SER A 189 10.62 16.71 16.59
C SER A 189 9.56 16.69 17.69
N LEU A 190 8.96 15.53 18.01
CA LEU A 190 8.00 15.42 19.09
C LEU A 190 8.69 15.58 20.45
N PRO A 191 8.25 16.52 21.31
CA PRO A 191 8.96 16.87 22.55
C PRO A 191 9.02 15.74 23.59
N HIS A 192 8.22 14.70 23.44
CA HIS A 192 8.20 13.53 24.32
C HIS A 192 8.97 12.32 23.73
N LEU A 193 9.45 12.42 22.48
CA LEU A 193 10.28 11.43 21.82
C LEU A 193 11.65 12.05 21.56
N ASP A 194 12.51 12.06 22.58
CA ASP A 194 13.91 12.48 22.44
C ASP A 194 14.73 11.41 21.68
N ILE A 195 14.50 11.30 20.37
CA ILE A 195 15.11 10.31 19.48
C ILE A 195 15.50 10.94 18.15
N GLY A 196 16.60 10.47 17.55
CA GLY A 196 17.00 10.89 16.21
C GLY A 196 16.29 10.11 15.09
N HIS A 197 16.24 10.67 13.88
CA HIS A 197 15.58 10.06 12.71
C HIS A 197 16.00 8.60 12.45
N ARG A 198 17.29 8.28 12.63
CA ARG A 198 17.81 6.92 12.46
C ARG A 198 17.19 5.90 13.43
N VAL A 199 16.83 6.33 14.63
CA VAL A 199 16.14 5.48 15.61
C VAL A 199 14.72 5.21 15.12
N THR A 200 14.03 6.24 14.63
CA THR A 200 12.69 6.12 14.04
C THR A 200 12.67 5.12 12.88
N ASP A 201 13.63 5.19 11.95
CA ASP A 201 13.74 4.22 10.84
C ASP A 201 13.93 2.79 11.34
N ASN A 202 14.85 2.60 12.29
CA ASN A 202 15.12 1.28 12.85
C ASN A 202 13.89 0.71 13.58
N VAL A 203 13.13 1.56 14.26
CA VAL A 203 11.87 1.19 14.92
C VAL A 203 10.84 0.76 13.87
N VAL A 204 10.60 1.60 12.86
CA VAL A 204 9.59 1.33 11.82
C VAL A 204 9.91 0.03 11.08
N ASN A 205 11.16 -0.17 10.65
CA ASN A 205 11.58 -1.38 9.95
C ASN A 205 11.40 -2.63 10.82
N ARG A 206 11.84 -2.58 12.09
CA ARG A 206 11.66 -3.68 13.03
C ARG A 206 10.18 -4.01 13.27
N MET A 207 9.32 -3.00 13.42
CA MET A 207 7.90 -3.22 13.63
C MET A 207 7.21 -3.76 12.37
N ARG A 208 7.59 -3.31 11.17
CA ARG A 208 7.13 -3.90 9.90
C ARG A 208 7.46 -5.38 9.81
N GLU A 209 8.69 -5.77 10.13
CA GLU A 209 9.12 -7.17 10.12
C GLU A 209 8.31 -8.02 11.12
N ARG A 210 8.03 -7.47 12.30
CA ARG A 210 7.17 -8.15 13.30
C ARG A 210 5.76 -8.37 12.79
N VAL A 211 5.11 -7.32 12.26
CA VAL A 211 3.76 -7.43 11.68
C VAL A 211 3.73 -8.42 10.51
N ARG A 212 4.74 -8.37 9.63
CA ARG A 212 4.85 -9.31 8.50
C ARG A 212 4.89 -10.76 8.97
N GLY A 213 5.70 -11.06 9.98
CA GLY A 213 5.79 -12.41 10.55
C GLY A 213 4.55 -12.89 11.32
N CYS A 214 3.51 -12.06 11.48
CA CYS A 214 2.21 -12.47 12.02
C CYS A 214 1.17 -12.73 10.92
N ILE A 215 1.45 -12.35 9.68
CA ILE A 215 0.60 -12.61 8.51
C ILE A 215 0.92 -13.97 7.87
N GLU A 216 2.17 -14.42 8.04
CA GLU A 216 2.69 -15.74 7.61
C GLU A 216 2.35 -16.83 8.63
#